data_AF-A0A9D2ZU16-F1
#
_entry.id   AF-A0A9D2ZU16-F1
#
_cell.length_a   1.000
_cell.length_b   1.000
_cell.length_c   1.000
_cell.angle_alpha   90.00
_cell.angle_beta   90.00
_cell.angle_gamma   90.00
#
_symmetry.space_group_name_H-M   'P 1'
#
loop_
_entity.id
_entity.type
_entity.pdbx_description
1 polymer ?
#
loop_
_entity_poly.entity_id
_entity_poly.type
_entity_poly.pdbx_seq_one_letter_code
_entity_poly.pdbx_strand_id
1 'polypeptide(L)'
;MTNDKSAAVPPWPFFVRPALEVLEEHNVVSKKDIVRLIEDRYLASPDARSAELPSGMKVSVHRIGWTLSHITKAGWAVRPSKGFYTITEAGKNWLESNRNTNLTYTEAN
;
A
#
# COMPACT_ATOMS: atom_id res chain seq x y z
N MET A 1 13.70 16.79 19.52
CA MET A 1 12.52 17.01 18.67
C MET A 1 12.57 15.99 17.56
N THR A 2 11.87 14.87 17.73
CA THR A 2 11.71 13.84 16.69
C THR A 2 10.86 14.49 15.60
N ASN A 3 11.46 14.81 14.46
CA ASN A 3 10.72 15.29 13.30
C ASN A 3 9.83 14.14 12.85
N ASP A 4 8.55 14.15 13.24
CA ASP A 4 7.62 13.07 12.95
C ASP A 4 7.23 13.11 11.47
N LYS A 5 8.14 12.63 10.63
CA LYS A 5 7.91 12.47 9.19
C LYS A 5 6.84 11.43 8.88
N SER A 6 6.33 10.69 9.89
CA SER A 6 5.31 9.68 9.65
C SER A 6 3.98 10.27 9.20
N ALA A 7 3.69 11.53 9.55
CA ALA A 7 2.53 12.28 9.06
C ALA A 7 2.58 12.52 7.54
N ALA A 8 3.78 12.52 6.92
CA ALA A 8 3.94 12.68 5.48
C ALA A 8 3.55 11.42 4.68
N VAL A 9 3.29 10.28 5.34
CA VAL A 9 2.87 9.04 4.70
C VAL A 9 1.41 8.77 5.04
N PRO A 10 0.53 8.60 4.03
CA PRO A 10 -0.86 8.20 4.26
C PRO A 10 -0.99 6.94 5.13
N PRO A 11 -2.11 6.73 5.80
CA PRO A 11 -2.35 5.52 6.58
C PRO A 11 -2.53 4.32 5.65
N TRP A 12 -2.57 3.12 6.24
CA TRP A 12 -2.70 1.89 5.46
C TRP A 12 -3.97 1.80 4.58
N PRO A 13 -5.16 2.33 4.95
CA PRO A 13 -6.35 2.19 4.10
C PRO A 13 -6.22 2.90 2.75
N PHE A 14 -5.47 4.01 2.70
CA PHE A 14 -5.18 4.72 1.48
C PHE A 14 -4.53 3.81 0.43
N PHE A 15 -3.64 2.91 0.86
CA PHE A 15 -2.87 2.05 -0.05
C PHE A 15 -3.66 0.83 -0.57
N VAL A 16 -4.91 0.60 -0.15
CA VAL A 16 -5.71 -0.55 -0.63
C VAL A 16 -5.86 -0.52 -2.15
N ARG A 17 -6.33 0.61 -2.71
CA ARG A 17 -6.49 0.75 -4.16
C ARG A 17 -5.13 0.73 -4.90
N PRO A 18 -4.12 1.53 -4.50
CA PRO A 18 -2.77 1.43 -5.09
C PRO A 18 -2.18 0.02 -5.12
N ALA A 19 -2.38 -0.77 -4.06
CA ALA A 19 -1.88 -2.14 -4.02
C ALA A 19 -2.61 -3.05 -5.01
N LEU A 20 -3.94 -2.93 -5.12
CA LEU A 20 -4.71 -3.73 -6.07
C LEU A 20 -4.41 -3.34 -7.53
N GLU A 21 -4.22 -2.06 -7.83
CA GLU A 21 -3.79 -1.59 -9.16
C GLU A 21 -2.43 -2.20 -9.58
N VAL A 22 -1.46 -2.19 -8.67
CA VAL A 22 -0.13 -2.80 -8.92
C VAL A 22 -0.25 -4.31 -9.16
N LEU A 23 -1.10 -5.00 -8.41
CA LEU A 23 -1.32 -6.44 -8.59
C LEU A 23 -2.08 -6.77 -9.88
N GLU A 24 -3.03 -5.92 -10.29
CA GLU A 24 -3.74 -6.03 -11.57
C GLU A 24 -2.78 -5.90 -12.76
N GLU A 25 -1.84 -4.96 -12.70
CA GLU A 25 -0.89 -4.68 -13.80
C GLU A 25 0.19 -5.75 -13.98
N HIS A 26 0.67 -6.34 -12.88
CA HIS A 26 1.90 -7.15 -12.88
C HIS A 26 1.65 -8.64 -12.54
N ASN A 27 0.40 -9.06 -12.35
CA ASN A 27 -0.01 -10.43 -12.02
C ASN A 27 0.57 -10.92 -10.67
N VAL A 28 1.82 -11.42 -10.64
CA VAL A 28 2.50 -11.89 -9.42
C VAL A 28 3.64 -10.94 -9.06
N VAL A 29 3.55 -10.29 -7.91
CA VAL A 29 4.46 -9.20 -7.51
C VAL A 29 5.05 -9.44 -6.13
N SER A 30 6.35 -9.15 -5.96
CA SER A 30 7.00 -9.22 -4.65
C SER A 30 6.56 -8.06 -3.76
N LYS A 31 6.50 -8.25 -2.42
CA LYS A 31 6.23 -7.17 -1.46
C LYS A 31 7.16 -5.97 -1.69
N LYS A 32 8.43 -6.22 -1.99
CA LYS A 32 9.44 -5.19 -2.22
C LYS A 32 9.08 -4.35 -3.44
N ASP A 33 8.67 -4.98 -4.53
CA ASP A 33 8.28 -4.29 -5.76
C ASP A 33 6.94 -3.57 -5.59
N ILE A 34 5.98 -4.15 -4.86
CA ILE A 34 4.73 -3.46 -4.52
C ILE A 34 5.02 -2.16 -3.77
N VAL A 35 5.89 -2.21 -2.74
CA VAL A 35 6.28 -1.01 -2.01
C VAL A 35 6.93 0.02 -2.94
N ARG A 36 7.91 -0.39 -3.75
CA ARG A 36 8.61 0.49 -4.68
C ARG A 36 7.66 1.15 -5.68
N LEU A 37 6.78 0.38 -6.31
CA LEU A 37 5.84 0.87 -7.32
C LEU A 37 4.81 1.85 -6.71
N ILE A 38 4.34 1.58 -5.49
CA ILE A 38 3.46 2.51 -4.77
C ILE A 38 4.23 3.78 -4.37
N GLU A 39 5.46 3.66 -3.86
CA GLU A 39 6.31 4.82 -3.55
C GLU A 39 6.58 5.69 -4.80
N ASP A 40 6.77 5.06 -5.96
CA ASP A 40 7.00 5.74 -7.23
C ASP A 40 5.76 6.47 -7.76
N ARG A 41 4.56 5.91 -7.57
CA ARG A 41 3.31 6.50 -8.09
C ARG A 41 2.61 7.46 -7.13
N TYR A 42 2.67 7.17 -5.83
CA TYR A 42 1.81 7.81 -4.82
C TYR A 42 2.57 8.61 -3.76
N LEU A 43 3.88 8.39 -3.58
CA LEU A 43 4.70 9.08 -2.58
C LEU A 43 5.80 9.91 -3.23
N ALA A 44 5.40 11.04 -3.83
CA ALA A 44 6.32 11.97 -4.49
C ALA A 44 7.15 12.82 -3.50
N SER A 45 6.72 12.97 -2.26
CA SER A 45 7.42 13.79 -1.26
C SER A 45 8.72 13.10 -0.77
N PRO A 46 9.87 13.78 -0.77
CA PRO A 46 11.11 13.27 -0.17
C PRO A 46 10.96 12.93 1.31
N ASP A 47 10.13 13.69 2.04
CA ASP A 47 9.86 13.40 3.46
C ASP A 47 9.05 12.12 3.62
N ALA A 48 8.07 11.87 2.76
CA ALA A 48 7.31 10.62 2.77
C ALA A 48 8.20 9.40 2.45
N ARG A 49 9.13 9.54 1.49
CA ARG A 49 10.07 8.46 1.10
C ARG A 49 11.14 8.14 2.14
N SER A 50 11.50 9.13 2.97
CA SER A 50 12.51 9.03 4.03
C SER A 50 11.91 8.88 5.43
N ALA A 51 10.59 8.83 5.56
CA ALA A 51 9.92 8.67 6.84
C ALA A 51 10.21 7.28 7.45
N GLU A 52 10.68 7.27 8.69
CA GLU A 52 11.00 6.06 9.44
C GLU A 52 10.25 6.03 10.78
N LEU A 53 9.89 4.82 11.22
CA LEU A 53 9.41 4.55 12.56
C LEU A 53 10.58 4.61 13.55
N PRO A 54 10.33 4.70 14.88
CA PRO A 54 11.38 4.60 15.90
C PRO A 54 12.24 3.33 15.80
N SER A 55 11.74 2.28 15.14
CA SER A 55 12.46 1.04 14.86
C SER A 55 13.45 1.11 13.69
N GLY A 56 13.54 2.24 12.97
CA GLY A 56 14.33 2.39 11.73
C GLY A 56 13.66 1.79 10.49
N MET A 57 12.45 1.23 10.61
CA MET A 57 11.68 0.75 9.47
C MET A 57 10.99 1.92 8.77
N LYS A 58 11.06 1.99 7.44
CA LYS A 58 10.29 2.95 6.65
C LYS A 58 8.78 2.87 6.95
N VAL A 59 8.14 4.02 7.11
CA VAL A 59 6.70 4.12 7.37
C VAL A 59 5.90 3.54 6.21
N SER A 60 6.29 3.79 4.96
CA SER A 60 5.67 3.21 3.75
C SER A 60 5.65 1.67 3.78
N VAL A 61 6.78 1.04 4.10
CA VAL A 61 6.91 -0.43 4.22
C VAL A 61 5.95 -0.98 5.28
N HIS A 62 5.82 -0.27 6.40
CA HIS A 62 4.90 -0.65 7.47
C HIS A 62 3.43 -0.51 7.02
N ARG A 63 3.04 0.65 6.47
CA ARG A 63 1.65 0.91 6.05
C ARG A 63 1.21 -0.03 4.92
N ILE A 64 2.03 -0.18 3.87
CA ILE A 64 1.74 -1.09 2.75
C ILE A 64 1.74 -2.55 3.24
N GLY A 65 2.59 -2.91 4.21
CA GLY A 65 2.55 -4.24 4.84
C GLY A 65 1.22 -4.55 5.52
N TRP A 66 0.64 -3.57 6.23
CA TRP A 66 -0.69 -3.67 6.80
C TRP A 66 -1.77 -3.80 5.74
N THR A 67 -1.69 -3.01 4.67
CA THR A 67 -2.59 -3.09 3.52
C THR A 67 -2.61 -4.49 2.92
N LEU A 68 -1.44 -5.03 2.59
CA LEU A 68 -1.31 -6.37 2.02
C LEU A 68 -1.93 -7.45 2.94
N SER A 69 -1.77 -7.29 4.26
CA SER A 69 -2.38 -8.19 5.23
C SER A 69 -3.91 -8.12 5.23
N HIS A 70 -4.48 -6.93 5.12
CA HIS A 70 -5.93 -6.73 5.09
C HIS A 70 -6.56 -7.20 3.78
N ILE A 71 -5.99 -6.85 2.62
CA ILE A 71 -6.54 -7.29 1.33
C ILE A 71 -6.41 -8.81 1.16
N THR A 72 -5.39 -9.44 1.77
CA THR A 72 -5.28 -10.90 1.80
C THR A 72 -6.38 -11.52 2.68
N LYS A 73 -6.61 -10.97 3.87
CA LYS A 73 -7.70 -11.41 4.77
C LYS A 73 -9.09 -11.23 4.15
N ALA A 74 -9.28 -10.16 3.37
CA ALA A 74 -10.52 -9.90 2.63
C ALA A 74 -10.71 -10.79 1.38
N GLY A 75 -9.72 -11.60 1.01
CA GLY A 75 -9.76 -12.44 -0.18
C GLY A 75 -9.58 -11.68 -1.50
N TRP A 76 -9.17 -10.42 -1.46
CA TRP A 76 -8.90 -9.58 -2.65
C TRP A 76 -7.53 -9.82 -3.26
N ALA A 77 -6.59 -10.34 -2.47
CA ALA A 77 -5.31 -10.83 -2.93
C ALA A 77 -4.99 -12.18 -2.28
N VAL A 78 -4.13 -12.96 -2.92
CA VAL A 78 -3.58 -14.20 -2.34
C VAL A 78 -2.06 -14.19 -2.40
N ARG A 79 -1.44 -15.07 -1.61
CA ARG A 79 0.02 -15.22 -1.53
C ARG A 79 0.44 -16.54 -2.17
N PRO A 80 0.76 -16.56 -3.48
CA PRO A 80 1.12 -17.80 -4.17
C PRO A 80 2.43 -18.39 -3.63
N SER A 81 3.31 -17.54 -3.09
CA SER A 81 4.53 -17.95 -2.41
C SER A 81 4.95 -16.91 -1.36
N LYS A 82 5.97 -17.23 -0.54
CA LYS A 82 6.42 -16.36 0.55
C LYS A 82 6.89 -15.01 0.00
N GLY A 83 6.13 -13.96 0.31
CA GLY A 83 6.49 -12.59 -0.02
C GLY A 83 6.03 -12.12 -1.40
N PHE A 84 5.31 -12.97 -2.14
CA PHE A 84 4.67 -12.63 -3.40
C PHE A 84 3.15 -12.57 -3.23
N TYR A 85 2.52 -11.74 -4.05
CA TYR A 85 1.08 -11.47 -4.02
C TYR A 85 0.53 -11.47 -5.45
N THR A 86 -0.72 -11.89 -5.62
CA THR A 86 -1.51 -11.71 -6.84
C THR A 86 -2.92 -11.28 -6.48
N ILE A 87 -3.55 -10.50 -7.36
CA ILE A 87 -4.97 -10.11 -7.21
C ILE A 87 -5.88 -11.32 -7.50
N THR A 88 -7.02 -11.39 -6.81
CA THR A 88 -8.09 -12.38 -7.09
C THR A 88 -9.20 -11.74 -7.92
N GLU A 89 -10.12 -12.56 -8.44
CA GLU A 89 -11.34 -12.04 -9.08
C GLU A 89 -12.16 -11.13 -8.15
N ALA A 90 -12.29 -11.49 -6.87
CA ALA A 90 -12.95 -10.62 -5.89
C ALA A 90 -12.23 -9.27 -5.71
N GLY A 91 -10.90 -9.27 -5.76
CA GLY A 91 -10.09 -8.05 -5.72
C GLY A 91 -10.26 -7.17 -6.96
N LYS A 92 -10.34 -7.79 -8.15
CA LYS A 92 -10.64 -7.07 -9.40
C LYS A 92 -12.01 -6.41 -9.35
N ASN A 93 -13.05 -7.14 -8.93
CA ASN A 93 -14.41 -6.60 -8.80
C ASN A 93 -14.47 -5.42 -7.82
N TRP A 94 -13.76 -5.53 -6.69
CA TRP A 94 -13.66 -4.41 -5.75
C TRP A 94 -12.94 -3.22 -6.39
N LEU A 95 -11.82 -3.45 -7.08
CA LEU A 95 -11.04 -2.41 -7.74
C LEU A 95 -11.84 -1.69 -8.82
N GLU A 96 -12.56 -2.42 -9.67
CA GLU A 96 -13.43 -1.85 -10.69
C GLU A 96 -14.50 -0.92 -10.09
N SER A 97 -15.12 -1.35 -8.99
CA SER A 97 -16.15 -0.55 -8.29
C SER A 97 -15.59 0.68 -7.57
N ASN A 98 -14.28 0.71 -7.28
CA ASN A 98 -13.64 1.75 -6.46
C ASN A 98 -12.52 2.51 -7.19
N ARG A 99 -12.38 2.31 -8.51
CA ARG A 99 -11.29 2.88 -9.32
C ARG A 99 -11.25 4.41 -9.24
N ASN A 100 -12.43 5.03 -9.18
CA ASN A 100 -12.62 6.47 -9.15
C ASN A 100 -12.99 7.02 -7.76
N THR A 101 -13.01 6.18 -6.72
CA THR A 101 -13.27 6.65 -5.36
C THR A 101 -12.18 7.63 -4.97
N ASN A 102 -12.54 8.84 -4.54
CA ASN A 102 -11.53 9.79 -4.07
C ASN A 102 -10.74 9.14 -2.91
N LEU A 103 -9.42 9.04 -3.05
CA LEU A 103 -8.54 8.61 -1.96
C LEU A 103 -8.43 9.74 -0.95
N THR A 104 -9.52 10.09 -0.28
CA THR A 104 -9.52 11.06 0.80
C THR A 104 -9.12 10.34 2.07
N TYR A 105 -7.88 10.56 2.51
CA TYR A 105 -7.57 10.44 3.91
C TYR A 105 -7.67 11.83 4.53
N THR A 106 -8.81 12.12 5.14
CA THR A 106 -8.88 13.23 6.08
C THR A 106 -8.01 12.83 7.27
N GLU A 107 -7.00 13.63 7.54
CA GLU A 107 -6.05 13.47 8.64
C GLU A 107 -6.83 13.07 9.90
N ALA A 108 -6.61 11.86 10.40
CA ALA A 108 -7.06 11.51 11.73
C ALA A 108 -6.12 12.23 12.70
N ASN A 109 -6.52 13.44 13.06
CA ASN A 109 -5.99 14.20 14.19
C ASN A 109 -6.56 13.62 15.49
#